data_AF-A0AAP0K575-F1
#
_entry.id   AF-A0AAP0K575-F1
#
_cell.length_a   1.000
_cell.length_b   1.000
_cell.length_c   1.000
_cell.angle_alpha   90.00
_cell.angle_beta   90.00
_cell.angle_gamma   90.00
#
_symmetry.space_group_name_H-M   'P 1'
#
loop_
_entity.id
_entity.type
_entity.pdbx_description
1 polymer ?
#
loop_
_entity_poly.entity_id
_entity_poly.type
_entity_poly.pdbx_seq_one_letter_code
_entity_poly.pdbx_strand_id
1 'polypeptide(L)'
;MLKLKKWFHSSGSADAEPALSSSTSEKLRETLRKLEKKESILQSKISVENERAKECTRSRNNKGKIQCLRRKAFYESQLEQLQNIQLQVNDQMKMFKGMSMVTKV
;
A
#
# COMPACT_ATOMS: atom_id res chain seq x y z
N MET A 1 5.38 -39.52 -44.12
CA MET A 1 4.49 -38.79 -45.05
C MET A 1 3.92 -37.59 -44.33
N LEU A 2 4.25 -36.39 -44.82
CA LEU A 2 3.89 -35.10 -44.26
C LEU A 2 2.40 -34.80 -44.48
N LYS A 3 1.69 -34.37 -43.43
CA LYS A 3 0.50 -33.53 -43.58
C LYS A 3 0.80 -32.14 -43.02
N LEU A 4 1.52 -31.38 -43.84
CA LEU A 4 1.57 -29.93 -43.80
C LEU A 4 0.17 -29.34 -44.00
N LYS A 5 -0.04 -28.17 -43.37
CA LYS A 5 -1.11 -27.20 -43.58
C LYS A 5 -2.49 -27.54 -42.98
N LYS A 6 -2.70 -27.00 -41.78
CA LYS A 6 -3.80 -26.06 -41.49
C LYS A 6 -3.68 -25.59 -40.05
N TRP A 7 -3.00 -24.46 -39.83
CA TRP A 7 -3.34 -23.46 -38.80
C TRP A 7 -2.29 -22.35 -38.64
N PHE A 8 -1.74 -21.87 -39.76
CA PHE A 8 -1.38 -20.46 -39.82
C PHE A 8 -2.65 -19.70 -40.26
N HIS A 9 -3.45 -19.29 -39.28
CA HIS A 9 -4.20 -18.02 -39.31
C HIS A 9 -3.61 -17.24 -38.12
N SER A 10 -2.70 -16.32 -38.38
CA SER A 10 -2.97 -14.96 -38.85
C SER A 10 -3.65 -14.14 -37.75
N SER A 11 -3.01 -12.99 -37.48
CA SER A 11 -3.40 -11.92 -36.58
C SER A 11 -3.13 -12.16 -35.10
N GLY A 12 -1.86 -11.99 -34.71
CA GLY A 12 -1.53 -11.51 -33.37
C GLY A 12 -2.25 -10.18 -33.15
N SER A 13 -3.30 -10.22 -32.34
CA SER A 13 -4.12 -9.09 -31.93
C SER A 13 -3.28 -8.12 -31.09
N ALA A 14 -2.96 -6.97 -31.66
CA ALA A 14 -2.26 -5.87 -31.02
C ALA A 14 -3.19 -4.97 -30.15
N ASP A 15 -4.20 -5.55 -29.49
CA ASP A 15 -5.26 -4.78 -28.79
C ASP A 15 -5.45 -5.15 -27.31
N ALA A 16 -4.48 -5.81 -26.67
CA ALA A 16 -4.57 -6.17 -25.25
C ALA A 16 -4.03 -5.10 -24.27
N GLU A 17 -3.51 -3.98 -24.77
CA GLU A 17 -2.70 -3.04 -23.97
C GLU A 17 -3.42 -1.86 -23.25
N PRO A 18 -4.67 -1.46 -23.53
CA PRO A 18 -5.31 -0.41 -22.70
C PRO A 18 -5.98 -0.96 -21.42
N ALA A 19 -6.38 -2.24 -21.42
CA ALA A 19 -7.13 -2.83 -20.30
C ALA A 19 -6.22 -3.18 -19.09
N LEU A 20 -5.02 -3.70 -19.35
CA LEU A 20 -4.06 -4.03 -18.30
C LEU A 20 -3.57 -2.77 -17.55
N SER A 21 -3.40 -1.68 -18.31
CA SER A 21 -3.02 -0.36 -17.83
C SER A 21 -4.05 0.23 -16.84
N SER A 22 -5.33 0.30 -17.23
CA SER A 22 -6.39 0.80 -16.33
C SER A 22 -6.53 -0.03 -15.05
N SER A 23 -6.48 -1.37 -15.17
CA SER A 23 -6.62 -2.29 -14.04
C SER A 23 -5.46 -2.17 -13.02
N THR A 24 -4.26 -1.84 -13.48
CA THR A 24 -3.09 -1.65 -12.61
C THR A 24 -3.20 -0.36 -11.82
N SER A 25 -3.67 0.73 -12.46
CA SER A 25 -3.92 2.01 -11.79
C SER A 25 -4.98 1.91 -10.69
N GLU A 26 -6.05 1.15 -10.93
CA GLU A 26 -7.10 0.92 -9.95
C GLU A 26 -6.61 0.14 -8.73
N LYS A 27 -5.80 -0.91 -8.96
CA LYS A 27 -5.18 -1.70 -7.87
C LYS A 27 -4.25 -0.85 -7.00
N LEU A 28 -3.46 0.06 -7.60
CA LEU A 28 -2.60 0.98 -6.86
C LEU A 28 -3.43 1.94 -6.00
N ARG A 29 -4.52 2.49 -6.54
CA ARG A 29 -5.46 3.35 -5.80
C ARG A 29 -6.16 2.61 -4.65
N GLU A 30 -6.58 1.36 -4.88
CA GLU A 30 -7.18 0.54 -3.83
C GLU A 30 -6.18 0.24 -2.71
N THR A 31 -4.92 -0.04 -3.08
CA THR A 31 -3.83 -0.26 -2.13
C THR A 31 -3.58 0.98 -1.28
N LEU A 32 -3.55 2.19 -1.88
CA LEU A 32 -3.44 3.45 -1.15
C LEU A 32 -4.58 3.62 -0.12
N ARG A 33 -5.84 3.41 -0.52
CA ARG A 33 -6.98 3.51 0.41
C ARG A 33 -6.87 2.55 1.60
N LYS A 34 -6.38 1.33 1.37
CA LYS A 34 -6.14 0.35 2.44
C LYS A 34 -5.02 0.81 3.38
N LEU A 35 -3.93 1.36 2.83
CA LEU A 35 -2.82 1.89 3.60
C LEU A 35 -3.26 3.09 4.46
N GLU A 36 -3.99 4.05 3.89
CA GLU A 36 -4.55 5.21 4.62
C GLU A 36 -5.45 4.80 5.78
N LYS A 37 -6.34 3.82 5.56
CA LYS A 37 -7.19 3.30 6.63
C LYS A 37 -6.36 2.68 7.75
N LYS A 38 -5.32 1.93 7.42
CA LYS A 38 -4.43 1.30 8.41
C LYS A 38 -3.61 2.35 9.15
N GLU A 39 -3.16 3.40 8.47
CA GLU A 39 -2.47 4.56 9.06
C GLU A 39 -3.33 5.23 10.14
N SER A 40 -4.58 5.56 9.80
CA SER A 40 -5.54 6.16 10.73
C SER A 40 -5.78 5.31 11.97
N ILE A 41 -5.91 3.99 11.80
CA ILE A 41 -6.06 3.04 12.91
C ILE A 41 -4.82 3.02 13.81
N LEU A 42 -3.61 3.04 13.22
CA LEU A 42 -2.37 3.05 13.99
C LEU A 42 -2.20 4.35 14.78
N GLN A 43 -2.48 5.50 14.16
CA GLN A 43 -2.48 6.80 14.83
C GLN A 43 -3.47 6.83 16.02
N SER A 44 -4.68 6.29 15.84
CA SER A 44 -5.65 6.15 16.93
C SER A 44 -5.12 5.28 18.06
N LYS A 45 -4.50 4.12 17.75
CA LYS A 45 -3.90 3.24 18.76
C LYS A 45 -2.76 3.92 19.52
N ILE A 46 -1.90 4.68 18.84
CA ILE A 46 -0.83 5.46 19.47
C ILE A 46 -1.42 6.49 20.45
N SER A 47 -2.47 7.19 20.05
CA SER A 47 -3.19 8.13 20.91
C SER A 47 -3.76 7.45 22.16
N VAL A 48 -4.40 6.29 22.01
CA VAL A 48 -4.93 5.51 23.12
C VAL A 48 -3.83 5.08 24.10
N GLU A 49 -2.70 4.57 23.60
CA GLU A 49 -1.59 4.17 24.48
C GLU A 49 -0.92 5.37 25.16
N ASN A 50 -0.91 6.56 24.54
CA ASN A 50 -0.49 7.81 25.19
C ASN A 50 -1.38 8.17 26.38
N GLU A 51 -2.70 8.13 26.22
CA GLU A 51 -3.63 8.44 27.31
C GLU A 51 -3.55 7.40 28.44
N ARG A 52 -3.43 6.12 28.10
CA ARG A 52 -3.21 5.04 29.09
C ARG A 52 -1.90 5.22 29.86
N ALA A 53 -0.82 5.65 29.20
CA ALA A 53 0.44 5.92 29.88
C ALA A 53 0.33 7.11 30.87
N LYS A 54 -0.44 8.15 30.52
CA LYS A 54 -0.74 9.27 31.43
C LYS A 54 -1.53 8.79 32.65
N GLU A 55 -2.53 7.94 32.45
CA GLU A 55 -3.33 7.36 33.54
C GLU A 55 -2.48 6.48 34.46
N CYS A 56 -1.64 5.59 33.91
CA CYS A 56 -0.69 4.79 34.70
C CYS A 56 0.29 5.64 35.50
N THR A 57 0.66 6.82 34.98
CA THR A 57 1.51 7.78 35.69
C THR A 57 0.77 8.39 36.89
N ARG A 58 -0.50 8.79 36.71
CA ARG A 58 -1.36 9.31 37.80
C ARG A 58 -1.60 8.26 38.88
N SER A 59 -1.78 6.99 38.51
CA SER A 59 -2.00 5.88 39.44
C SER A 59 -0.69 5.28 40.01
N ARG A 60 0.49 5.87 39.73
CA ARG A 60 1.82 5.37 40.11
C ARG A 60 2.09 3.91 39.69
N ASN A 61 1.43 3.44 38.64
CA ASN A 61 1.61 2.10 38.09
C ASN A 61 2.76 2.05 37.08
N ASN A 62 3.98 1.84 37.59
CA ASN A 62 5.18 1.81 36.75
C ASN A 62 5.19 0.67 35.72
N LYS A 63 4.68 -0.52 36.07
CA LYS A 63 4.62 -1.67 35.16
C LYS A 63 3.65 -1.40 33.99
N GLY A 64 2.47 -0.85 34.31
CA GLY A 64 1.48 -0.45 33.31
C GLY A 64 2.01 0.62 32.35
N LYS A 65 2.71 1.63 32.88
CA LYS A 65 3.35 2.67 32.06
C LYS A 65 4.34 2.08 31.06
N ILE A 66 5.25 1.20 31.50
CA ILE A 66 6.24 0.56 30.62
C ILE A 66 5.54 -0.25 29.51
N GLN A 67 4.47 -0.96 29.84
CA GLN A 67 3.71 -1.73 28.83
C GLN A 67 3.06 -0.82 27.78
N CYS A 68 2.45 0.29 28.20
CA CYS A 68 1.85 1.27 27.27
C CYS A 68 2.91 1.86 26.34
N LEU A 69 4.09 2.22 26.88
CA LEU A 69 5.20 2.75 26.08
C LEU A 69 5.74 1.73 25.07
N ARG A 70 5.85 0.45 25.44
CA ARG A 70 6.26 -0.62 24.51
C ARG A 70 5.24 -0.81 23.37
N ARG A 71 3.95 -0.80 23.68
CA ARG A 71 2.88 -0.90 22.66
C ARG A 71 2.88 0.31 21.74
N LYS A 72 3.03 1.51 22.30
CA LYS A 72 3.16 2.75 21.54
C LYS A 72 4.33 2.67 20.54
N ALA A 73 5.53 2.34 21.01
CA ALA A 73 6.71 2.23 20.15
C ALA A 73 6.53 1.20 19.03
N PHE A 74 5.86 0.08 19.31
CA PHE A 74 5.53 -0.92 18.30
C PHE A 74 4.59 -0.38 17.22
N TYR A 75 3.56 0.39 17.60
CA TYR A 75 2.66 1.01 16.63
C TYR A 75 3.33 2.14 15.83
N GLU A 76 4.21 2.92 16.45
CA GLU A 76 5.01 3.96 15.78
C GLU A 76 5.94 3.34 14.73
N SER A 77 6.60 2.23 15.05
CA SER A 77 7.42 1.50 14.08
C SER A 77 6.60 0.97 12.89
N GLN A 78 5.38 0.45 13.14
CA GLN A 78 4.49 0.06 12.04
C GLN A 78 4.03 1.25 11.21
N LEU A 79 3.82 2.40 11.83
CA LEU A 79 3.40 3.62 11.14
C LEU A 79 4.50 4.11 10.19
N GLU A 80 5.75 4.13 10.65
CA GLU A 80 6.92 4.47 9.83
C GLU A 80 7.08 3.53 8.63
N GLN A 81 6.97 2.21 8.86
CA GLN A 81 7.02 1.23 7.77
C GLN A 81 5.90 1.46 6.75
N LEU A 82 4.69 1.80 7.22
CA LEU A 82 3.56 2.08 6.35
C LEU A 82 3.79 3.33 5.50
N GLN A 83 4.36 4.39 6.08
CA GLN A 83 4.71 5.62 5.38
C GLN A 83 5.75 5.36 4.27
N ASN A 84 6.75 4.52 4.54
CA ASN A 84 7.72 4.11 3.51
C ASN A 84 7.04 3.37 2.35
N ILE A 85 6.08 2.46 2.65
CA ILE A 85 5.34 1.75 1.60
C ILE A 85 4.46 2.72 0.79
N GLN A 86 3.80 3.70 1.44
CA GLN A 86 3.01 4.71 0.73
C GLN A 86 3.86 5.55 -0.24
N LEU A 87 5.09 5.91 0.15
CA LEU A 87 6.03 6.60 -0.75
C LEU A 87 6.33 5.77 -1.99
N GLN A 88 6.66 4.49 -1.81
CA GLN A 88 6.94 3.58 -2.93
C GLN A 88 5.74 3.41 -3.88
N VAL A 89 4.53 3.25 -3.34
CA VAL A 89 3.30 3.14 -4.14
C VAL A 89 3.01 4.44 -4.90
N ASN A 90 3.24 5.59 -4.27
CA ASN A 90 3.10 6.89 -4.92
C ASN A 90 4.08 7.08 -6.08
N ASP A 91 5.33 6.64 -5.93
CA ASP A 91 6.33 6.70 -6.98
C ASP A 91 5.97 5.77 -8.15
N GLN A 92 5.49 4.55 -7.88
CA GLN A 92 4.95 3.65 -8.90
C GLN A 92 3.79 4.31 -9.67
N MET A 93 2.88 4.98 -8.96
CA MET A 93 1.76 5.69 -9.58
C MET A 93 2.20 6.85 -10.48
N LYS A 94 3.24 7.61 -10.09
CA LYS A 94 3.82 8.69 -10.92
C LYS A 94 4.48 8.13 -12.17
N MET A 95 5.29 7.08 -12.04
CA MET A 95 5.96 6.42 -13.17
C MET A 95 4.95 5.88 -14.17
N PHE A 96 3.90 5.23 -13.67
CA PHE A 96 2.81 4.70 -14.49
C PHE A 96 2.10 5.80 -15.31
N LYS A 97 1.81 6.93 -14.67
CA LYS A 97 1.24 8.10 -15.38
C LYS A 97 2.19 8.61 -16.47
N GLY A 98 3.48 8.72 -16.18
CA GLY A 98 4.49 9.17 -17.15
C GLY A 98 4.62 8.24 -18.36
N MET A 99 4.71 6.91 -18.15
CA MET A 99 4.73 5.92 -19.24
C MET A 99 3.47 6.01 -20.10
N SER A 100 2.29 6.13 -19.49
CA SER A 100 1.03 6.25 -20.23
C SER A 100 0.92 7.52 -21.09
N MET A 101 1.66 8.58 -20.75
CA MET A 101 1.74 9.81 -21.57
C MET A 101 2.69 9.63 -22.76
N VAL A 102 3.82 8.95 -22.58
CA VAL A 102 4.81 8.69 -23.65
C VAL A 102 4.24 7.75 -24.73
N THR A 103 3.38 6.80 -24.36
CA THR A 103 2.76 5.86 -25.32
C THR A 103 1.63 6.49 -26.17
N LYS A 104 1.15 7.70 -25.81
CA LYS A 104 0.05 8.39 -26.53
C LYS A 104 0.51 9.43 -27.54
N VAL A 105 1.81 9.50 -27.84
CA VAL A 105 2.41 10.35 -28.88
C VAL A 105 2.88 9.47 -30.03
#